data_AF-A0A2M8Z999-F1
#
_entry.id   AF-A0A2M8Z999-F1
#
_cell.length_a   1.000
_cell.length_b   1.000
_cell.length_c   1.000
_cell.angle_alpha   90.00
_cell.angle_beta   90.00
_cell.angle_gamma   90.00
#
_symmetry.space_group_name_H-M   'P 1'
#
loop_
_entity.id
_entity.type
_entity.pdbx_description
1 polymer ?
#
loop_
_entity_poly.entity_id
_entity_poly.type
_entity_poly.pdbx_seq_one_letter_code
_entity_poly.pdbx_strand_id
1 'polypeptide(L)'
;MANISESQINNLVNLLDGYVEEGGHHLNVNVFTRDTLLDAQKHPESYPQLTVRVSGYAVNFIKLTKEQQDEVISRTFHSNM
;
A
#
# COMPACT_ATOMS: atom_id res chain seq x y z
N MET A 1 16.18 -0.39 7.32
CA MET A 1 15.04 -1.25 6.95
C MET A 1 13.92 -0.96 7.95
N ALA A 2 12.66 -0.95 7.53
CA ALA A 2 11.56 -0.83 8.49
C ALA A 2 11.65 -1.99 9.49
N ASN A 3 11.50 -1.71 10.80
CA ASN A 3 11.43 -2.76 11.82
C ASN A 3 10.05 -3.42 11.70
N ILE A 4 9.97 -4.49 10.92
CA ILE A 4 8.76 -5.30 10.76
C ILE A 4 8.73 -6.33 11.89
N SER A 5 7.65 -6.33 12.67
CA SER A 5 7.45 -7.30 13.74
C SER A 5 6.89 -8.63 13.21
N GLU A 6 7.16 -9.72 13.91
CA GLU A 6 6.58 -11.03 13.62
C GLU A 6 5.05 -11.01 13.66
N SER A 7 4.47 -10.21 14.57
CA SER A 7 3.02 -10.01 14.64
C SER A 7 2.45 -9.38 13.35
N GLN A 8 3.14 -8.41 12.74
CA GLN A 8 2.68 -7.82 11.47
C GLN A 8 2.72 -8.83 10.32
N ILE A 9 3.71 -9.72 10.31
CA ILE A 9 3.82 -10.79 9.32
C ILE A 9 2.65 -11.77 9.52
N ASN A 10 2.44 -12.24 10.74
CA ASN A 10 1.37 -13.19 11.05
C ASN A 10 -0.02 -12.62 10.76
N ASN A 11 -0.25 -11.34 11.04
CA ASN A 11 -1.53 -10.68 10.70
C ASN A 11 -1.79 -10.69 9.20
N LEU A 12 -0.77 -10.41 8.37
CA LEU A 12 -0.92 -10.46 6.93
C LEU A 12 -1.16 -11.90 6.44
N VAL A 13 -0.41 -12.88 6.95
CA VAL A 13 -0.60 -14.30 6.61
C VAL A 13 -2.04 -14.74 6.92
N ASN A 14 -2.52 -14.50 8.14
CA ASN A 14 -3.87 -14.89 8.55
C ASN A 14 -4.96 -14.19 7.72
N LEU A 15 -4.76 -12.92 7.33
CA LEU A 15 -5.69 -12.23 6.45
C LEU A 15 -5.75 -12.88 5.07
N LEU A 16 -4.60 -13.26 4.51
CA LEU A 16 -4.54 -13.92 3.22
C LEU A 16 -5.17 -15.31 3.27
N ASP A 17 -4.86 -16.09 4.30
CA ASP A 17 -5.41 -17.42 4.50
C ASP A 17 -6.94 -17.37 4.62
N GLY A 18 -7.47 -16.53 5.51
CA GLY A 18 -8.92 -16.36 5.68
C GLY A 18 -9.60 -15.83 4.41
N TYR A 19 -8.98 -14.89 3.68
CA TYR A 19 -9.53 -14.39 2.42
C TYR A 19 -9.66 -15.50 1.36
N VAL A 20 -8.67 -16.40 1.28
CA VAL A 20 -8.68 -17.51 0.33
C VAL A 20 -9.64 -18.61 0.76
N GLU A 21 -9.69 -18.94 2.05
CA GLU A 21 -10.62 -19.93 2.61
C GLU A 21 -12.09 -19.54 2.36
N GLU A 22 -12.41 -18.25 2.44
CA GLU A 22 -13.74 -17.70 2.15
C GLU A 22 -14.04 -17.53 0.64
N GLY A 23 -13.21 -18.11 -0.23
CA GLY A 23 -13.44 -18.13 -1.69
C GLY A 23 -13.05 -16.83 -2.42
N GLY A 24 -12.17 -16.02 -1.83
CA GLY A 24 -11.66 -14.79 -2.45
C GLY A 24 -10.96 -15.03 -3.79
N HIS A 25 -11.27 -14.20 -4.79
CA HIS A 25 -10.78 -14.37 -6.16
C HIS A 25 -9.59 -13.46 -6.52
N HIS A 26 -9.50 -12.26 -5.93
CA HIS A 26 -8.49 -11.28 -6.30
C HIS A 26 -8.26 -10.24 -5.21
N LEU A 27 -7.01 -10.11 -4.80
CA LEU A 27 -6.57 -9.16 -3.79
C LEU A 27 -5.29 -8.45 -4.25
N ASN A 28 -5.22 -7.13 -3.99
CA ASN A 28 -3.98 -6.35 -4.09
C ASN A 28 -3.76 -5.64 -2.77
N VAL A 29 -2.57 -5.83 -2.19
CA VAL A 29 -2.18 -5.20 -0.93
C VAL A 29 -1.11 -4.16 -1.21
N ASN A 30 -1.28 -2.97 -0.65
CA ASN A 30 -0.24 -1.95 -0.54
C ASN A 30 0.17 -1.85 0.94
N VAL A 31 1.48 -1.82 1.23
CA VAL A 31 2.00 -1.73 2.61
C VAL A 31 2.82 -0.46 2.73
N PHE A 32 2.17 0.63 3.13
CA PHE A 32 2.77 1.96 3.28
C PHE A 32 2.21 2.67 4.50
N THR A 33 2.91 3.70 4.97
CA THR A 33 2.32 4.70 5.85
C THR A 33 1.74 5.84 5.01
N ARG A 34 0.70 6.51 5.53
CA ARG A 34 0.17 7.73 4.89
C ARG A 34 1.27 8.79 4.75
N ASP A 35 2.13 8.93 5.76
CA ASP A 35 3.22 9.89 5.76
C ASP A 35 4.22 9.63 4.63
N THR A 36 4.53 8.36 4.33
CA THR A 36 5.39 8.00 3.18
C THR A 36 4.83 8.51 1.85
N LEU A 37 3.50 8.41 1.63
CA LEU A 37 2.88 8.88 0.40
C LEU A 37 2.79 10.40 0.34
N LEU A 38 2.51 11.04 1.48
CA LEU A 38 2.50 12.51 1.58
C LEU A 38 3.89 13.09 1.35
N ASP A 39 4.93 12.43 1.87
CA ASP A 39 6.31 12.85 1.66
C ASP A 39 6.73 12.63 0.20
N ALA A 40 6.39 11.49 -0.39
CA ALA A 40 6.65 11.22 -1.80
C ALA A 40 5.91 12.16 -2.76
N GLN A 41 4.75 12.70 -2.37
CA GLN A 41 4.05 13.73 -3.12
C GLN A 41 4.76 15.08 -3.05
N LYS A 42 5.37 15.42 -1.91
CA LYS A 42 6.11 16.68 -1.71
C LYS A 42 7.54 16.64 -2.28
N HIS A 43 8.19 15.48 -2.20
CA HIS A 43 9.60 15.23 -2.51
C HIS A 43 9.76 14.04 -3.47
N PRO A 44 9.18 14.08 -4.69
CA PRO A 44 9.17 12.96 -5.61
C PRO A 44 10.56 12.43 -5.99
N GLU A 45 11.57 13.30 -6.00
CA GLU A 45 12.98 12.97 -6.26
C GLU A 45 13.58 12.01 -5.21
N SER A 46 13.03 12.00 -4.00
CA SER A 46 13.45 11.09 -2.93
C SER A 46 12.82 9.70 -3.07
N TYR A 47 11.79 9.56 -3.91
CA TYR A 47 10.99 8.35 -4.08
C TYR A 47 10.83 7.90 -5.55
N PRO A 48 11.90 7.87 -6.37
CA PRO A 48 11.78 7.66 -7.81
C PRO A 48 11.21 6.28 -8.18
N GLN A 49 11.34 5.30 -7.29
CA GLN A 49 10.91 3.91 -7.47
C GLN A 49 9.73 3.52 -6.57
N LEU A 50 9.12 4.45 -5.84
CA LEU A 50 7.97 4.15 -4.99
C LEU A 50 6.81 3.68 -5.87
N THR A 51 6.52 2.38 -5.82
CA THR A 51 5.53 1.73 -6.67
C THR A 51 4.27 1.45 -5.86
N VAL A 52 3.12 1.84 -6.40
CA VAL A 52 1.80 1.58 -5.80
C VAL A 52 1.00 0.65 -6.70
N ARG A 53 0.11 -0.14 -6.09
CA ARG A 53 -0.89 -0.95 -6.79
C ARG A 53 -2.18 -0.14 -6.92
N VAL A 54 -2.59 0.15 -8.15
CA VAL A 54 -3.85 0.81 -8.48
C VAL A 54 -4.67 -0.16 -9.32
N SER A 55 -5.70 -0.75 -8.70
CA SER A 55 -6.74 -1.61 -9.32
C SER A 55 -6.30 -2.41 -10.56
N GLY A 56 -5.33 -3.32 -10.39
CA GLY A 56 -4.90 -4.27 -11.42
C GLY A 56 -3.53 -4.01 -12.04
N TYR A 57 -2.95 -2.81 -11.87
CA TYR A 57 -1.60 -2.50 -12.36
C TYR A 57 -0.70 -1.91 -11.27
N ALA A 58 0.62 -1.96 -11.50
CA ALA A 58 1.62 -1.31 -10.68
C ALA A 58 2.15 -0.07 -11.41
N VAL A 59 2.33 1.03 -10.69
CA VAL A 59 2.81 2.30 -11.26
C VAL A 59 3.65 3.04 -10.24
N ASN A 60 4.67 3.77 -10.69
CA ASN A 60 5.43 4.65 -9.81
C ASN A 60 4.51 5.79 -9.37
N PHE A 61 4.36 5.97 -8.06
CA PHE A 61 3.49 6.97 -7.44
C PHE A 61 3.75 8.38 -7.97
N ILE A 62 5.02 8.72 -8.18
CA ILE A 62 5.44 10.03 -8.70
C ILE A 62 5.06 10.28 -10.18
N LYS A 63 4.63 9.24 -10.91
CA LYS A 63 4.14 9.35 -12.30
C LYS A 63 2.63 9.61 -12.38
N LEU A 64 1.92 9.54 -11.26
CA LEU A 64 0.49 9.84 -11.17
C LEU A 64 0.25 11.36 -11.12
N THR A 65 -0.92 11.81 -11.56
CA THR A 65 -1.34 13.21 -11.33
C THR A 65 -1.57 13.47 -9.85
N LYS A 66 -1.59 14.74 -9.44
CA LYS A 66 -1.84 15.13 -8.04
C LYS A 66 -3.16 14.54 -7.52
N GLU A 67 -4.21 14.59 -8.34
CA GLU A 67 -5.54 14.08 -8.00
C GLU A 67 -5.51 12.55 -7.82
N GLN A 68 -4.78 11.84 -8.67
CA GLN A 68 -4.62 10.38 -8.55
C GLN A 68 -3.80 9.99 -7.31
N GLN A 69 -2.75 10.75 -7.00
CA GLN A 69 -1.99 10.56 -5.76
C GLN A 69 -2.88 10.78 -4.53
N ASP A 70 -3.70 11.84 -4.55
CA ASP A 70 -4.65 12.16 -3.47
C ASP A 70 -5.72 11.07 -3.33
N GLU A 71 -6.20 10.51 -4.44
CA GLU A 71 -7.10 9.36 -4.43
C GLU A 71 -6.44 8.17 -3.70
N VAL A 72 -5.19 7.83 -4.03
CA VAL A 72 -4.44 6.74 -3.37
C VAL A 72 -4.26 7.02 -1.87
N ILE A 73 -3.90 8.25 -1.49
CA ILE A 73 -3.70 8.67 -0.08
C ILE A 73 -5.02 8.66 0.71
N SER A 74 -6.13 8.94 0.05
CA SER A 74 -7.46 8.98 0.66
C SER A 74 -8.01 7.60 1.03
N ARG A 75 -7.48 6.54 0.42
CA ARG A 75 -7.88 5.15 0.73
C ARG A 75 -7.62 4.82 2.20
N THR A 76 -8.41 3.88 2.71
CA THR A 76 -8.34 3.44 4.11
C THR A 76 -6.98 2.80 4.41
N PHE A 77 -6.37 3.22 5.53
CA PHE A 77 -5.19 2.58 6.10
C PHE A 77 -5.63 1.80 7.34
N HIS A 78 -5.36 0.50 7.35
CA HIS A 78 -5.65 -0.36 8.50
C HIS A 78 -4.48 -0.25 9.49
N SER A 79 -4.71 0.39 10.64
CA SER A 79 -3.70 0.58 11.69
C SER A 79 -3.62 -0.59 12.67
N ASN A 80 -4.65 -1.45 12.68
CA ASN A 80 -4.82 -2.56 13.60
C ASN A 80 -5.54 -3.69 12.84
N MET A 81 -5.18 -4.94 13.14
CA MET A 81 -6.02 -6.12 12.86
C MET A 81 -6.55 -6.66 14.17
#